data_AF-A0A5N5GJT9-F1
#
_entry.id   AF-A0A5N5GJT9-F1
#
_cell.length_a   1.000
_cell.length_b   1.000
_cell.length_c   1.000
_cell.angle_alpha   90.00
_cell.angle_beta   90.00
_cell.angle_gamma   90.00
#
_symmetry.space_group_name_H-M   'P 1'
#
loop_
_entity.id
_entity.type
_entity.pdbx_description
1 polymer ?
#
loop_
_entity_poly.entity_id
_entity_poly.type
_entity_poly.pdbx_seq_one_letter_code
_entity_poly.pdbx_strand_id
1 'polypeptide(L)'
;MGSPPAKKVLITSNGDEISQSIAFSLAQRGCRLVLMGKESFLRRFVQKITASLEGEVAPVEMVDVDVEDEREGAFDEAVEKACNILGNLDAFVHCYSYEGL
;
A
#
# COMPACT_ATOMS: atom_id res chain seq x y z
N MET A 1 -5.13 27.01 -11.80
CA MET A 1 -5.70 25.67 -12.08
C MET A 1 -5.26 24.77 -10.95
N GLY A 2 -6.20 24.22 -10.17
CA GLY A 2 -5.84 23.32 -9.06
C GLY A 2 -5.22 22.04 -9.62
N SER A 3 -4.23 21.47 -8.93
CA SER A 3 -3.69 20.16 -9.26
C SER A 3 -4.82 19.11 -9.26
N PRO A 4 -4.78 18.10 -10.13
CA PRO A 4 -5.72 16.98 -10.04
C PRO A 4 -5.62 16.33 -8.65
N PRO A 5 -6.75 15.87 -8.08
CA PRO A 5 -6.72 15.23 -6.77
C PRO A 5 -5.77 14.03 -6.76
N ALA A 6 -5.02 13.89 -5.67
CA ALA A 6 -4.10 12.78 -5.46
C ALA A 6 -4.80 11.44 -5.65
N LYS A 7 -4.25 10.59 -6.53
CA LYS A 7 -4.78 9.26 -6.81
C LYS A 7 -4.65 8.37 -5.58
N LYS A 8 -5.68 7.58 -5.30
CA LYS A 8 -5.78 6.69 -4.13
C LYS A 8 -5.55 5.26 -4.57
N VAL A 9 -4.43 4.70 -4.14
CA VAL A 9 -3.96 3.39 -4.63
C VAL A 9 -3.86 2.41 -3.46
N LEU A 10 -4.47 1.24 -3.63
CA LEU A 10 -4.31 0.11 -2.74
C LEU A 10 -3.27 -0.84 -3.33
N ILE A 11 -2.29 -1.25 -2.53
CA ILE A 11 -1.20 -2.12 -2.97
C ILE A 11 -1.09 -3.29 -2.01
N THR A 12 -1.18 -4.52 -2.51
CA THR A 12 -0.79 -5.69 -1.72
C THR A 12 0.72 -5.91 -1.84
N SER A 13 1.42 -6.20 -0.74
CA SER A 13 2.88 -6.35 -0.73
C SER A 13 3.32 -7.39 0.30
N ASN A 14 4.32 -8.18 -0.08
CA ASN A 14 5.09 -9.07 0.80
C ASN A 14 6.27 -8.33 1.44
N GLY A 15 6.65 -7.16 0.91
CA GLY A 15 7.85 -6.43 1.30
C GLY A 15 9.04 -6.68 0.36
N ASP A 16 8.81 -7.28 -0.80
CA ASP A 16 9.78 -7.47 -1.88
C ASP A 16 10.20 -6.14 -2.53
N GLU A 17 11.35 -6.13 -3.22
CA GLU A 17 11.89 -4.90 -3.83
C GLU A 17 11.00 -4.28 -4.92
N ILE A 18 10.17 -5.09 -5.59
CA ILE A 18 9.30 -4.63 -6.68
C ILE A 18 8.14 -3.83 -6.10
N SER A 19 7.43 -4.41 -5.13
CA SER A 19 6.35 -3.71 -4.45
C SER A 19 6.86 -2.44 -3.75
N GLN A 20 8.10 -2.48 -3.24
CA GLN A 20 8.76 -1.31 -2.67
C GLN A 20 8.97 -0.19 -3.71
N SER A 21 9.54 -0.53 -4.86
CA SER A 21 9.84 0.44 -5.93
C SER A 21 8.57 1.07 -6.50
N ILE A 22 7.51 0.27 -6.67
CA ILE A 22 6.21 0.75 -7.17
C ILE A 22 5.59 1.74 -6.18
N ALA A 23 5.47 1.36 -4.91
CA ALA A 23 4.87 2.23 -3.90
C ALA A 23 5.70 3.50 -3.68
N PHE A 24 7.03 3.43 -3.71
CA PHE A 24 7.88 4.63 -3.66
C PHE A 24 7.62 5.56 -4.86
N SER A 25 7.59 5.02 -6.07
CA SER A 25 7.35 5.79 -7.29
C SER A 25 5.96 6.45 -7.32
N LEU A 26 4.94 5.77 -6.79
CA LEU A 26 3.60 6.33 -6.67
C LEU A 26 3.52 7.41 -5.60
N ALA A 27 4.18 7.22 -4.46
CA ALA A 27 4.25 8.21 -3.39
C ALA A 27 4.97 9.49 -3.85
N GLN A 28 6.08 9.35 -4.60
CA GLN A 28 6.79 10.49 -5.23
C GLN A 28 5.91 11.29 -6.20
N ARG A 29 4.90 10.65 -6.81
CA ARG A 29 3.93 11.31 -7.70
C ARG A 29 2.75 11.92 -6.94
N GLY A 30 2.79 11.90 -5.61
CA GLY A 30 1.74 12.45 -4.74
C GLY A 30 0.52 11.54 -4.61
N CYS A 31 0.61 10.24 -4.95
CA CYS A 31 -0.50 9.30 -4.73
C CYS A 31 -0.66 8.98 -3.25
N ARG A 32 -1.90 8.92 -2.75
CA ARG A 32 -2.20 8.41 -1.41
C ARG A 32 -2.22 6.89 -1.48
N LEU A 33 -1.48 6.24 -0.59
CA LEU A 33 -1.27 4.80 -0.65
C LEU A 33 -1.79 4.13 0.62
N VAL A 34 -2.43 2.98 0.44
CA VAL A 34 -2.58 1.99 1.51
C VAL A 34 -1.85 0.72 1.08
N LEU A 35 -0.97 0.23 1.94
CA LEU A 35 -0.27 -1.03 1.76
C LEU A 35 -0.96 -2.12 2.57
N MET A 36 -1.29 -3.24 1.93
CA MET A 36 -1.88 -4.42 2.54
C MET A 36 -0.87 -5.57 2.55
N GLY A 37 -0.68 -6.19 3.71
CA GLY A 37 0.27 -7.27 3.92
C GLY A 37 0.68 -7.37 5.39
N LYS A 38 1.60 -8.27 5.71
CA LYS A 38 2.07 -8.47 7.09
C LYS A 38 2.74 -7.19 7.61
N GLU A 39 2.24 -6.67 8.72
CA GLU A 39 2.70 -5.39 9.29
C GLU A 39 4.21 -5.36 9.57
N SER A 40 4.79 -6.50 9.95
CA SER A 40 6.24 -6.65 10.21
C SER A 40 7.10 -6.28 8.98
N PHE A 41 6.66 -6.64 7.77
CA PHE A 41 7.35 -6.31 6.53
C PHE A 41 7.03 -4.88 6.08
N LEU A 42 5.77 -4.48 6.15
CA LEU A 42 5.32 -3.18 5.67
C LEU A 42 5.90 -2.01 6.49
N ARG A 43 6.01 -2.15 7.80
CA ARG A 43 6.48 -1.07 8.69
C ARG A 43 7.86 -0.54 8.30
N ARG A 44 8.79 -1.45 8.01
CA ARG A 44 10.14 -1.09 7.58
C ARG A 44 10.11 -0.36 6.23
N PHE A 45 9.20 -0.75 5.36
CA PHE A 45 9.08 -0.16 4.03
C PHE A 45 8.47 1.24 4.07
N VAL A 46 7.37 1.44 4.81
CA VAL A 46 6.76 2.77 5.00
C VAL A 46 7.77 3.75 5.60
N GLN A 47 8.54 3.31 6.60
CA GLN A 47 9.61 4.14 7.16
C GLN A 47 10.64 4.57 6.11
N LYS A 48 11.07 3.68 5.21
CA LYS A 48 12.00 4.02 4.12
C LYS A 48 11.42 5.03 3.14
N ILE A 49 10.17 4.85 2.72
CA ILE A 49 9.48 5.78 1.81
C ILE A 49 9.39 7.16 2.46
N THR A 50 8.86 7.22 3.68
CA THR A 50 8.66 8.48 4.41
C THR A 50 9.97 9.19 4.70
N ALA A 51 11.06 8.46 5.01
CA ALA A 51 12.38 9.05 5.19
C ALA A 51 12.98 9.60 3.89
N SER A 52 12.64 9.02 2.74
CA SER A 52 13.18 9.41 1.43
C SER A 52 12.39 10.53 0.75
N LEU A 53 11.15 10.79 1.21
CA LEU A 53 10.30 11.89 0.76
C LEU A 53 10.47 13.08 1.73
N GLU A 54 11.48 13.91 1.51
CA GLU A 54 11.77 15.10 2.31
C GLU A 54 10.61 16.13 2.24
N GLY A 55 9.63 16.04 3.14
CA GLY A 55 8.68 17.12 3.47
C GLY A 55 7.34 17.14 2.73
N GLU A 56 7.20 16.48 1.56
CA GLU A 56 5.89 16.24 0.91
C GLU A 56 5.45 14.80 1.18
N VAL A 57 4.90 14.57 2.38
CA VAL A 57 4.44 13.24 2.77
C VAL A 57 3.10 12.97 2.09
N ALA A 58 3.13 12.25 0.97
CA ALA A 58 1.96 11.52 0.54
C ALA A 58 1.64 10.49 1.65
N PRO A 59 0.43 10.46 2.23
CA PRO A 59 0.11 9.54 3.31
C PRO A 59 0.21 8.11 2.78
N VAL A 60 1.16 7.35 3.33
CA VAL A 60 1.30 5.91 3.14
C VAL A 60 0.85 5.25 4.44
N GLU A 61 -0.32 4.63 4.37
CA GLU A 61 -0.92 3.91 5.49
C GLU A 61 -0.75 2.40 5.29
N MET A 62 -0.94 1.63 6.35
CA MET A 62 -0.80 0.16 6.32
C MET A 62 -2.05 -0.50 6.88
N VAL A 63 -2.40 -1.65 6.30
CA VAL A 63 -3.41 -2.56 6.82
C VAL A 63 -2.78 -3.94 6.94
N ASP A 64 -2.76 -4.46 8.16
CA ASP A 64 -2.25 -5.80 8.44
C ASP A 64 -3.21 -6.84 7.87
N VAL A 65 -2.67 -7.70 7.02
CA VAL A 65 -3.36 -8.89 6.51
C VAL A 65 -2.33 -9.93 6.11
N ASP A 66 -2.60 -11.18 6.48
CA ASP A 66 -1.87 -12.31 5.91
C ASP A 66 -2.57 -12.73 4.61
N VAL A 67 -1.98 -12.41 3.46
CA VAL A 67 -2.56 -12.72 2.14
C VAL A 67 -2.47 -14.21 1.81
N GLU A 68 -1.60 -14.96 2.50
CA GLU A 68 -1.49 -16.41 2.39
C GLU A 68 -2.53 -17.15 3.23
N ASP A 69 -3.17 -16.44 4.15
CA ASP A 69 -4.29 -16.98 4.91
C ASP A 69 -5.48 -17.11 3.96
N GLU A 70 -5.82 -18.34 3.59
CA GLU A 70 -6.90 -18.68 2.64
C GLU A 70 -8.30 -18.25 3.13
N ARG A 71 -8.39 -17.63 4.31
CA ARG A 71 -9.61 -17.06 4.87
C ARG A 71 -10.00 -15.77 4.13
N GLU A 72 -10.86 -15.91 3.12
CA GLU A 72 -11.46 -14.81 2.35
C GLU A 72 -12.00 -13.67 3.25
N GLY A 73 -12.66 -14.01 4.36
CA GLY A 73 -13.19 -13.00 5.30
C GLY A 73 -12.13 -12.07 5.90
N ALA A 74 -10.91 -12.57 6.15
CA ALA A 74 -9.82 -11.72 6.66
C ALA A 74 -9.31 -10.76 5.58
N PHE A 75 -9.29 -11.20 4.33
CA PHE A 75 -8.95 -10.37 3.18
C PHE A 75 -10.01 -9.29 2.93
N ASP A 76 -11.29 -9.65 2.95
CA ASP A 76 -12.41 -8.71 2.78
C ASP A 76 -12.42 -7.61 3.85
N GLU A 77 -12.24 -7.98 5.12
CA GLU A 77 -12.12 -7.01 6.22
C GLU A 77 -10.94 -6.04 6.01
N ALA A 78 -9.83 -6.54 5.48
CA ALA A 78 -8.65 -5.72 5.22
C ALA A 78 -8.87 -4.78 4.02
N VAL A 79 -9.54 -5.23 2.97
CA VAL A 79 -9.96 -4.38 1.84
C VAL A 79 -10.94 -3.30 2.31
N GLU A 80 -11.91 -3.65 3.16
CA GLU A 80 -12.85 -2.68 3.73
C GLU A 80 -12.12 -1.62 4.56
N LYS A 81 -11.20 -2.02 5.45
CA LYS A 81 -10.35 -1.09 6.22
C LYS A 81 -9.55 -0.17 5.30
N ALA A 82 -8.93 -0.72 4.26
CA ALA A 82 -8.17 0.06 3.29
C ALA A 82 -9.04 1.08 2.54
N CYS A 83 -10.24 0.67 2.12
CA CYS A 83 -11.21 1.53 1.46
C CYS A 83 -11.70 2.64 2.40
N ASN A 84 -11.92 2.35 3.68
CA ASN A 84 -12.31 3.34 4.69
C ASN A 84 -11.20 4.38 4.92
N ILE A 85 -9.92 3.97 4.93
CA ILE A 85 -8.77 4.88 5.04
C ILE A 85 -8.67 5.79 3.82
N LEU A 86 -8.80 5.23 2.61
CA LEU A 86 -8.69 6.00 1.37
C LEU A 86 -9.95 6.86 1.11
N GLY A 87 -11.11 6.42 1.58
CA GLY A 87 -12.45 6.96 1.30
C GLY A 87 -12.99 6.58 -0.09
N ASN A 88 -12.14 6.46 -1.11
CA ASN A 88 -12.45 5.84 -2.40
C ASN A 88 -11.17 5.26 -3.03
N LEU A 89 -11.32 4.28 -3.91
CA LEU A 89 -10.21 3.60 -4.58
C LEU A 89 -10.13 4.02 -6.05
N ASP A 90 -8.98 4.54 -6.48
CA ASP A 90 -8.72 4.86 -7.90
C ASP A 90 -8.03 3.71 -8.64
N ALA A 91 -7.18 2.94 -7.95
CA ALA A 91 -6.43 1.84 -8.53
C ALA A 91 -6.05 0.79 -7.49
N PHE A 92 -6.02 -0.48 -7.90
CA PHE A 92 -5.54 -1.60 -7.12
C PHE A 92 -4.33 -2.22 -7.81
N VAL A 93 -3.24 -2.41 -7.07
CA VAL A 93 -2.01 -3.05 -7.56
C VAL A 93 -1.76 -4.30 -6.74
N HIS A 94 -2.01 -5.46 -7.34
CA HIS A 94 -1.70 -6.73 -6.72
C HIS A 94 -0.22 -7.06 -6.97
N CYS A 95 0.64 -6.69 -6.01
CA CYS A 95 2.08 -6.91 -6.06
C CYS A 95 2.55 -7.90 -4.99
N TYR A 96 1.70 -8.85 -4.63
CA TYR A 96 2.07 -9.93 -3.72
C TYR A 96 2.79 -11.02 -4.52
N SER A 97 4.08 -11.23 -4.24
CA SER A 97 4.83 -12.34 -4.81
C SER A 97 4.55 -13.62 -4.02
N TYR A 98 4.03 -14.64 -4.71
CA TYR A 98 3.95 -15.99 -4.18
C TYR A 98 5.28 -16.70 -4.43
N GLU A 99 5.95 -17.13 -3.37
CA GLU A 99 7.01 -18.12 -3.50
C GLU A 99 6.32 -19.47 -3.77
N GLY A 100 6.29 -19.89 -5.03
CA GLY A 100 5.85 -21.23 -5.39
C GLY A 100 6.76 -22.25 -4.68
N LEU A 101 6.15 -23.26 -4.06
CA LEU A 101 6.84 -24.39 -3.45
C LEU A 101 7.71 -25.16 -4.45
#